data_AF-A0A2G3DRM3-F1
#
_entry.id   AF-A0A2G3DRM3-F1
#
_cell.length_a   1.000
_cell.length_b   1.000
_cell.length_c   1.000
_cell.angle_alpha   90.00
_cell.angle_beta   90.00
_cell.angle_gamma   90.00
#
_symmetry.space_group_name_H-M   'P 1'
#
loop_
_entity.id
_entity.type
_entity.pdbx_description
1 polymer ?
#
loop_
_entity_poly.entity_id
_entity_poly.type
_entity_poly.pdbx_seq_one_letter_code
_entity_poly.pdbx_strand_id
1 'polypeptide(L)'
;SKAVAKNSNTLTFSYYKDGNNLGLIENVTDQTGRSVSYAYENRRLITIIEPDGAVRKFTYDSENRIKDVINPRGITSITNEYDCEGKTVKQSFPDSSVMTYEYDDEQKTCTATEQNGNKVIYT
;
A
#
# COMPACT_ATOMS: atom_id res chain seq x y z
N SER A 1 -17.72 6.75 12.15
CA SER A 1 -17.48 8.20 12.34
C SER A 1 -17.80 8.93 11.04
N LYS A 2 -17.95 10.25 11.03
CA LYS A 2 -18.29 11.05 9.83
C LYS A 2 -17.34 12.24 9.71
N ALA A 3 -16.79 12.47 8.52
CA ALA A 3 -16.05 13.67 8.17
C ALA A 3 -16.85 14.49 7.15
N VAL A 4 -16.78 15.82 7.25
CA VAL A 4 -17.50 16.76 6.39
C VAL A 4 -16.52 17.76 5.81
N ALA A 5 -16.46 17.86 4.48
CA ALA A 5 -15.63 18.82 3.77
C ALA A 5 -16.31 20.21 3.71
N LYS A 6 -15.53 21.26 3.44
CA LYS A 6 -16.02 22.66 3.36
C LYS A 6 -17.13 22.86 2.30
N ASN A 7 -17.17 22.03 1.28
CA ASN A 7 -18.20 22.01 0.25
C ASN A 7 -19.42 21.13 0.61
N SER A 8 -19.55 20.72 1.88
CA SER A 8 -20.60 19.83 2.41
C SER A 8 -20.57 18.37 1.93
N ASN A 9 -19.55 17.96 1.15
CA ASN A 9 -19.33 16.54 0.88
C ASN A 9 -19.00 15.79 2.18
N THR A 10 -19.39 14.52 2.27
CA THR A 10 -19.20 13.75 3.51
C THR A 10 -18.57 12.39 3.24
N LEU A 11 -17.66 11.99 4.12
CA LEU A 11 -17.17 10.63 4.21
C LEU A 11 -17.70 9.98 5.48
N THR A 12 -18.23 8.77 5.36
CA THR A 12 -18.63 7.95 6.50
C THR A 12 -17.66 6.78 6.64
N PHE A 13 -17.18 6.55 7.85
CA PHE A 13 -16.25 5.49 8.19
C PHE A 13 -16.93 4.48 9.09
N SER A 14 -16.83 3.21 8.73
CA SER A 14 -17.11 2.07 9.60
C SER A 14 -15.80 1.41 10.03
N TYR A 15 -15.85 0.69 11.15
CA TYR A 15 -14.69 0.06 11.76
C TYR A 15 -15.09 -1.33 12.25
N TYR A 16 -14.14 -2.26 12.21
CA TYR A 16 -14.29 -3.56 12.86
C TYR A 16 -14.62 -3.37 14.33
N LYS A 17 -15.67 -4.06 14.81
CA LYS A 17 -16.22 -3.90 16.16
C LYS A 17 -15.77 -4.96 17.16
N ASP A 18 -15.04 -5.97 16.69
CA ASP A 18 -14.51 -7.08 17.48
C ASP A 18 -13.29 -7.73 16.81
N GLY A 19 -12.75 -8.78 17.45
CA GLY A 19 -11.62 -9.56 16.95
C GLY A 19 -10.27 -8.81 16.93
N ASN A 20 -9.27 -9.43 16.32
CA ASN A 20 -7.90 -8.89 16.25
C ASN A 20 -7.81 -7.54 15.53
N ASN A 21 -8.77 -7.28 14.64
CA ASN A 21 -8.83 -6.08 13.80
C ASN A 21 -9.67 -4.95 14.41
N LEU A 22 -10.16 -5.11 15.65
CA LEU A 22 -10.95 -4.10 16.37
C LEU A 22 -10.38 -2.69 16.18
N GLY A 23 -11.25 -1.76 15.79
CA GLY A 23 -10.94 -0.34 15.59
C GLY A 23 -10.23 0.00 14.29
N LEU A 24 -9.88 -0.96 13.44
CA LEU A 24 -9.39 -0.70 12.09
C LEU A 24 -10.56 -0.31 11.16
N ILE A 25 -10.29 0.54 10.17
CA ILE A 25 -11.29 0.98 9.19
C ILE A 25 -11.77 -0.23 8.39
N GLU A 26 -13.07 -0.43 8.29
CA GLU A 26 -13.67 -1.50 7.48
C GLU A 26 -14.13 -0.97 6.12
N ASN A 27 -14.80 0.17 6.11
CA ASN A 27 -15.30 0.79 4.88
C ASN A 27 -15.34 2.32 5.00
N VAL A 28 -15.00 2.98 3.89
CA VAL A 28 -15.14 4.42 3.69
C VAL A 28 -16.14 4.66 2.57
N THR A 29 -17.24 5.35 2.87
CA THR A 29 -18.32 5.64 1.91
C THR A 29 -18.46 7.15 1.72
N ASP A 30 -18.55 7.62 0.48
CA ASP A 30 -18.83 9.01 0.15
C ASP A 30 -20.35 9.33 0.15
N GLN A 31 -20.71 10.60 0.00
CA GLN A 31 -22.11 11.03 -0.02
C GLN A 31 -22.93 10.49 -1.20
N THR A 32 -22.27 9.95 -2.23
CA THR A 32 -22.92 9.33 -3.40
C THR A 32 -23.16 7.84 -3.23
N GLY A 33 -22.71 7.26 -2.10
CA GLY A 33 -22.81 5.84 -1.81
C GLY A 33 -21.68 4.99 -2.40
N ARG A 34 -20.69 5.61 -3.07
CA ARG A 34 -19.48 4.91 -3.52
C ARG A 34 -18.62 4.59 -2.32
N SER A 35 -18.07 3.38 -2.27
CA SER A 35 -17.34 2.93 -1.09
C SER A 35 -16.06 2.18 -1.42
N VAL A 36 -15.06 2.33 -0.55
CA VAL A 36 -13.83 1.53 -0.53
C VAL A 36 -13.87 0.66 0.72
N SER A 37 -13.63 -0.65 0.57
CA SER A 37 -13.60 -1.59 1.70
C SER A 37 -12.19 -2.12 1.95
N TYR A 38 -11.87 -2.39 3.21
CA TYR A 38 -10.54 -2.79 3.67
C TYR A 38 -10.65 -4.08 4.50
N ALA A 39 -9.91 -5.11 4.10
CA ALA A 39 -9.86 -6.38 4.82
C ALA A 39 -8.48 -6.60 5.44
N TYR A 40 -8.46 -7.15 6.65
CA TYR A 40 -7.25 -7.34 7.42
C TYR A 40 -7.13 -8.76 7.96
N GLU A 41 -5.89 -9.23 8.08
CA GLU A 41 -5.55 -10.46 8.78
C GLU A 41 -4.50 -10.14 9.84
N ASN A 42 -4.79 -10.42 11.11
CA ASN A 42 -3.90 -10.09 12.24
C ASN A 42 -3.38 -8.64 12.18
N ARG A 43 -4.30 -7.69 11.92
CA ARG A 43 -4.02 -6.25 11.76
C ARG A 43 -3.20 -5.85 10.53
N ARG A 44 -2.85 -6.78 9.65
CA ARG A 44 -2.21 -6.51 8.35
C ARG A 44 -3.27 -6.31 7.28
N LEU A 45 -3.14 -5.26 6.46
CA LEU A 45 -4.08 -4.99 5.35
C LEU A 45 -3.85 -6.00 4.22
N ILE A 46 -4.79 -6.89 3.97
CA ILE A 46 -4.65 -7.94 2.94
C ILE A 46 -5.43 -7.65 1.68
N THR A 47 -6.44 -6.77 1.73
CA THR A 47 -7.29 -6.46 0.57
C THR A 47 -7.86 -5.06 0.64
N ILE A 48 -7.88 -4.37 -0.51
CA ILE A 48 -8.68 -3.18 -0.77
C ILE A 48 -9.66 -3.51 -1.89
N ILE A 49 -10.94 -3.18 -1.70
CA ILE A 49 -11.98 -3.28 -2.73
C ILE A 49 -12.41 -1.87 -3.09
N GLU A 50 -12.16 -1.47 -4.34
CA GLU A 50 -12.50 -0.16 -4.89
C GLU A 50 -13.99 -0.04 -5.24
N PRO A 51 -14.53 1.16 -5.49
CA PRO A 51 -15.97 1.35 -5.73
C PRO A 51 -16.50 0.65 -6.97
N ASP A 52 -15.64 0.35 -7.95
CA ASP A 52 -15.96 -0.40 -9.16
C ASP A 52 -15.86 -1.93 -8.97
N GLY A 53 -15.56 -2.39 -7.75
CA GLY A 53 -15.36 -3.80 -7.42
C GLY A 53 -13.94 -4.31 -7.69
N ALA A 54 -13.02 -3.46 -8.17
CA ALA A 54 -11.63 -3.86 -8.39
C ALA A 54 -10.93 -4.20 -7.07
N VAL A 55 -10.25 -5.35 -7.02
CA VAL A 55 -9.64 -5.87 -5.79
C VAL A 55 -8.12 -5.78 -5.86
N ARG A 56 -7.49 -5.04 -4.96
CA ARG A 56 -6.04 -5.10 -4.75
C ARG A 56 -5.74 -5.95 -3.52
N LYS A 57 -4.70 -6.79 -3.59
CA LYS A 57 -4.26 -7.64 -2.47
C LYS A 57 -2.82 -7.36 -2.10
N PHE A 58 -2.48 -7.66 -0.85
CA PHE A 58 -1.14 -7.47 -0.31
C PHE A 58 -0.66 -8.74 0.39
N THR A 59 0.61 -9.08 0.21
CA THR A 59 1.29 -10.12 0.98
C THR A 59 2.36 -9.50 1.86
N TYR A 60 2.84 -10.26 2.83
CA TYR A 60 3.81 -9.79 3.81
C TYR A 60 4.97 -10.77 3.95
N ASP A 61 6.16 -10.25 4.22
CA ASP A 61 7.32 -11.05 4.60
C ASP A 61 7.26 -11.48 6.07
N SER A 62 8.29 -12.19 6.53
CA SER A 62 8.41 -12.64 7.93
C SER A 62 8.53 -11.50 8.94
N GLU A 63 8.92 -10.31 8.49
CA GLU A 63 9.11 -9.11 9.31
C GLU A 63 7.89 -8.19 9.33
N ASN A 64 6.74 -8.62 8.79
CA ASN A 64 5.51 -7.84 8.65
C ASN A 64 5.60 -6.66 7.66
N ARG A 65 6.53 -6.68 6.70
CA ARG A 65 6.63 -5.67 5.63
C ARG A 65 5.90 -6.14 4.37
N ILE A 66 5.38 -5.22 3.56
CA ILE A 66 4.63 -5.57 2.34
C ILE A 66 5.58 -6.21 1.33
N LYS A 67 5.38 -7.48 1.01
CA LYS A 67 6.19 -8.20 0.04
C LYS A 67 5.65 -8.00 -1.38
N ASP A 68 4.39 -8.33 -1.61
CA ASP A 68 3.77 -8.25 -2.94
C ASP A 68 2.55 -7.35 -2.94
N VAL A 69 2.39 -6.58 -4.02
CA VAL A 69 1.16 -5.87 -4.36
C VAL A 69 0.55 -6.53 -5.59
N ILE A 70 -0.65 -7.08 -5.42
CA ILE A 70 -1.36 -7.82 -6.48
C ILE A 70 -2.51 -6.95 -6.97
N ASN A 71 -2.54 -6.69 -8.27
CA ASN A 71 -3.54 -5.85 -8.90
C ASN A 71 -4.87 -6.61 -9.14
N PRO A 72 -5.94 -5.93 -9.60
CA PRO A 72 -7.24 -6.55 -9.84
C PRO A 72 -7.26 -7.67 -10.88
N ARG A 73 -6.22 -7.80 -11.70
CA ARG A 73 -6.07 -8.88 -12.68
C ARG A 73 -5.38 -10.12 -12.09
N GLY A 74 -5.06 -10.11 -10.79
CA GLY A 74 -4.32 -11.18 -10.13
C GLY A 74 -2.82 -11.18 -10.44
N ILE A 75 -2.29 -10.11 -11.04
CA ILE A 75 -0.88 -9.97 -11.38
C ILE A 75 -0.16 -9.29 -10.22
N THR A 76 0.95 -9.85 -9.76
CA THR A 76 1.88 -9.18 -8.84
C THR A 76 2.50 -7.99 -9.54
N SER A 77 1.96 -6.80 -9.30
CA SER A 77 2.41 -5.54 -9.92
C SER A 77 3.72 -5.03 -9.36
N ILE A 78 4.03 -5.37 -8.10
CA ILE A 78 5.27 -4.97 -7.41
C ILE A 78 5.63 -6.09 -6.43
N THR A 79 6.89 -6.52 -6.42
CA THR A 79 7.51 -7.29 -5.33
C THR A 79 8.63 -6.45 -4.72
N ASN A 80 8.56 -6.19 -3.42
CA ASN A 80 9.57 -5.45 -2.66
C ASN A 80 10.61 -6.39 -2.04
N GLU A 81 11.87 -5.96 -2.06
CA GLU A 81 12.96 -6.54 -1.28
C GLU A 81 13.53 -5.47 -0.36
N TYR A 82 13.93 -5.88 0.84
CA TYR A 82 14.33 -4.98 1.93
C TYR A 82 15.73 -5.32 2.42
N ASP A 83 16.46 -4.32 2.90
CA ASP A 83 17.68 -4.54 3.67
C ASP A 83 17.38 -4.97 5.12
N CYS A 84 18.45 -5.13 5.92
CA CYS A 84 18.37 -5.49 7.33
C CYS A 84 17.80 -4.38 8.22
N GLU A 85 17.70 -3.15 7.73
CA GLU A 85 17.11 -2.00 8.43
C GLU A 85 15.64 -1.79 8.04
N GLY A 86 15.12 -2.58 7.09
CA GLY A 86 13.75 -2.49 6.62
C GLY A 86 13.52 -1.44 5.54
N LYS A 87 14.57 -0.92 4.91
CA LYS A 87 14.46 0.00 3.77
C LYS A 87 14.31 -0.81 2.49
N THR A 88 13.45 -0.37 1.59
CA THR A 88 13.24 -1.04 0.29
C THR A 88 14.46 -0.85 -0.58
N VAL A 89 15.18 -1.92 -0.91
CA VAL A 89 16.37 -1.84 -1.79
C VAL A 89 16.06 -2.19 -3.24
N LYS A 90 14.96 -2.90 -3.49
CA LYS A 90 14.55 -3.27 -4.85
C LYS A 90 13.05 -3.46 -4.96
N GLN A 91 12.51 -3.04 -6.11
CA GLN A 91 11.16 -3.33 -6.55
C GLN A 91 11.22 -4.05 -7.90
N SER A 92 10.57 -5.20 -8.00
CA SER A 92 10.46 -5.97 -9.25
C SER A 92 9.05 -5.87 -9.83
N PHE A 93 8.96 -5.79 -11.15
CA PHE A 93 7.71 -5.58 -11.89
C PHE A 93 7.36 -6.77 -12.80
N PRO A 94 6.11 -6.87 -13.31
CA PRO A 94 5.65 -8.01 -14.12
C PRO A 94 6.46 -8.26 -15.39
N ASP A 95 7.06 -7.22 -15.96
CA ASP A 95 7.87 -7.28 -17.18
C ASP A 95 9.35 -7.61 -16.92
N SER A 96 9.67 -8.04 -15.68
CA SER A 96 11.04 -8.30 -15.20
C SER A 96 11.92 -7.05 -15.08
N SER A 97 11.40 -5.86 -15.34
CA SER A 97 12.10 -4.62 -14.99
C SER A 97 12.18 -4.47 -13.47
N VAL A 98 13.14 -3.65 -13.03
CA VAL A 98 13.38 -3.39 -11.61
C VAL A 98 13.64 -1.91 -11.37
N MET A 99 13.31 -1.46 -10.16
CA MET A 99 13.86 -0.24 -9.57
C MET A 99 14.74 -0.63 -8.39
N THR A 100 15.85 0.08 -8.18
CA THR A 100 16.72 -0.13 -7.02
C THR A 100 16.94 1.16 -6.23
N TYR A 101 17.24 1.02 -4.95
CA TYR A 101 17.45 2.12 -4.04
C TYR A 101 18.73 1.87 -3.24
N GLU A 102 19.63 2.84 -3.30
CA GLU A 102 20.90 2.85 -2.57
C GLU A 102 20.86 3.97 -1.54
N TYR A 103 21.00 3.63 -0.26
CA TYR A 103 20.92 4.57 0.86
C TYR A 103 22.32 4.89 1.38
N ASP A 104 22.57 6.19 1.62
CA ASP A 104 23.71 6.68 2.39
C ASP A 104 23.14 7.38 3.64
N ASP A 105 23.19 6.70 4.78
CA ASP A 105 22.63 7.20 6.03
C ASP A 105 23.46 8.33 6.66
N GLU A 106 24.76 8.37 6.39
CA GLU A 106 25.63 9.46 6.88
C GLU A 106 25.27 10.77 6.19
N GLN A 107 25.07 10.71 4.86
CA GLN A 107 24.68 11.87 4.05
C GLN A 107 23.17 12.08 4.00
N LYS A 108 22.37 11.14 4.54
CA LYS A 108 20.91 11.12 4.46
C LYS A 108 20.39 11.18 3.03
N THR A 109 21.06 10.48 2.11
CA THR A 109 20.66 10.47 0.70
C THR A 109 20.15 9.10 0.27
N CYS A 110 19.34 9.10 -0.79
CA CYS A 110 18.87 7.90 -1.46
C CYS A 110 19.04 8.08 -2.97
N THR A 111 19.78 7.19 -3.61
CA THR A 111 19.84 7.11 -5.07
C THR A 111 18.84 6.07 -5.55
N ALA A 112 17.77 6.53 -6.20
CA ALA A 112 16.83 5.65 -6.91
C ALA A 112 17.30 5.44 -8.35
N THR A 113 17.43 4.19 -8.78
CA THR A 113 17.60 3.84 -10.20
C THR A 113 16.24 3.38 -10.73
N GLU A 114 15.67 4.15 -11.67
CA GLU A 114 14.40 3.86 -12.32
C GLU A 114 14.52 2.70 -13.34
N GLN A 115 13.37 2.16 -13.78
CA GLN A 115 13.31 1.05 -14.76
C GLN A 115 13.99 1.38 -16.10
N ASN A 116 14.05 2.65 -16.47
CA ASN A 116 14.71 3.15 -17.68
C ASN A 116 16.24 3.36 -17.50
N GLY A 117 16.77 3.11 -16.30
CA GLY A 117 18.17 3.32 -15.94
C GLY A 117 18.50 4.74 -15.44
N ASN A 118 17.55 5.66 -15.43
CA ASN A 118 17.74 7.01 -14.88
C ASN A 118 17.99 6.94 -13.37
N LYS A 119 18.91 7.78 -12.90
CA LYS A 119 19.21 7.92 -11.48
C LYS A 119 18.67 9.25 -10.95
N VAL A 120 17.95 9.18 -9.84
CA VAL A 120 17.46 10.34 -9.10
C VAL A 120 18.00 10.27 -7.69
N ILE A 121 18.64 11.35 -7.23
CA ILE A 121 19.16 11.46 -5.87
C ILE A 121 18.18 12.29 -5.05
N TYR A 122 17.72 11.72 -3.95
CA TYR A 122 16.93 12.41 -2.93
C TYR A 122 17.84 12.76 -1.76
N THR A 123 17.68 13.98 -1.24
CA THR A 123 18.44 14.58 -0.12
C THR A 123 17.51 15.16 0.91
#